data_AF-A0A952UTR2-F1
#
_entry.id   AF-A0A952UTR2-F1
#
_cell.length_a   1.000
_cell.length_b   1.000
_cell.length_c   1.000
_cell.angle_alpha   90.00
_cell.angle_beta   90.00
_cell.angle_gamma   90.00
#
_symmetry.space_group_name_H-M   'P 1'
#
loop_
_entity.id
_entity.type
_entity.pdbx_description
1 polymer ?
#
loop_
_entity_poly.entity_id
_entity_poly.type
_entity_poly.pdbx_seq_one_letter_code
_entity_poly.pdbx_strand_id
1 'polypeptide(L)'
;MLGAALAVAACGSGVAVGCGDAPGTGETGELGELSGRLAHPGPWQIPAETLARGDTQYVAYTGAPAWNGGAGCSGGMTSGNQILREYLYAHFPQIGSIGGYSCRQNTANPSQTSVHGTGRALDIMIPVVGSPNDADNDAGDPIGNWLIENAEAIGIQFIIWDRWTWNASRAAGAKSRAYTGPNPHIDHLHVELSLAASQNTTNWFEAVVAPPGTPDCDPIPAEGGIIDERDSCFLAFGPTTYWRSEQVGYDDTLLWTNAYDSDTPSNWGRWNLDLAAAGRYEVSVYIDSRFGVHTETQYAVAHAATETGVVLNQGTASGWVSLGEFDFAAGPGQHVSVFDTAVQPDADQHIVADALRLLPVVPGNSGGTGGSDAGGSSAGGAGGSGAGWGAAGTGGNEPGAGGSLTAGTGGASSNPQGIKRNIDSDSGCQVSAGRGMSSGSATGASWVLLGAAWLFGWRRKRRGA
;
A
#
# COMPACT_ATOMS: atom_id res chain seq x y z
N MET A 1 -45.49 60.23 -50.89
CA MET A 1 -44.83 60.35 -49.57
C MET A 1 -45.09 59.05 -48.81
N LEU A 2 -44.07 58.61 -48.07
CA LEU A 2 -43.90 57.44 -47.20
C LEU A 2 -45.21 56.79 -46.70
N GLY A 3 -45.39 55.47 -46.79
CA GLY A 3 -44.80 54.46 -45.89
C GLY A 3 -45.80 54.17 -44.76
N ALA A 4 -46.04 52.98 -44.21
CA ALA A 4 -45.52 51.62 -44.39
C ALA A 4 -46.67 50.67 -43.99
N ALA A 5 -46.70 49.46 -44.55
CA ALA A 5 -47.71 48.45 -44.28
C ALA A 5 -47.28 47.55 -43.11
N LEU A 6 -48.23 47.12 -42.27
CA LEU A 6 -48.12 45.87 -41.54
C LEU A 6 -49.51 45.30 -41.22
N ALA A 7 -49.85 44.18 -41.87
CA ALA A 7 -50.93 43.29 -41.48
C ALA A 7 -50.51 41.84 -41.79
N VAL A 8 -50.43 41.06 -40.70
CA VAL A 8 -50.72 39.62 -40.49
C VAL A 8 -50.76 38.69 -41.72
N ALA A 9 -49.90 37.66 -41.75
CA ALA A 9 -50.28 36.23 -41.55
C ALA A 9 -49.20 35.22 -42.03
N ALA A 10 -48.95 34.24 -41.15
CA ALA A 10 -48.74 32.80 -41.40
C ALA A 10 -47.36 32.20 -41.81
N CYS A 11 -47.18 31.01 -41.22
CA CYS A 11 -46.38 29.83 -41.61
C CYS A 11 -44.95 29.66 -41.06
N GLY A 12 -44.78 28.54 -40.34
CA GLY A 12 -43.87 27.49 -40.82
C GLY A 12 -42.56 27.30 -40.05
N SER A 13 -42.58 26.28 -39.18
CA SER A 13 -41.54 25.27 -38.95
C SER A 13 -40.06 25.66 -38.96
N GLY A 14 -39.38 25.35 -37.86
CA GLY A 14 -38.04 24.75 -37.92
C GLY A 14 -36.95 25.44 -37.11
N VAL A 15 -36.53 24.73 -36.05
CA VAL A 15 -35.14 24.56 -35.58
C VAL A 15 -34.34 25.82 -35.20
N ALA A 16 -34.04 25.95 -33.91
CA ALA A 16 -32.67 25.88 -33.36
C ALA A 16 -32.68 26.32 -31.89
N VAL A 17 -32.21 25.43 -31.01
CA VAL A 17 -31.95 25.72 -29.60
C VAL A 17 -30.56 26.35 -29.48
N GLY A 18 -30.47 27.46 -28.75
CA GLY A 18 -29.21 28.13 -28.40
C GLY A 18 -29.42 29.23 -27.35
N CYS A 19 -29.15 28.84 -26.10
CA CYS A 19 -28.66 29.55 -24.89
C CYS A 19 -29.17 30.96 -24.47
N GLY A 20 -29.55 31.07 -23.19
CA GLY A 20 -29.51 32.36 -22.44
C GLY A 20 -30.41 32.48 -21.19
N ASP A 21 -29.92 31.95 -20.06
CA ASP A 21 -30.03 32.41 -18.66
C ASP A 21 -31.34 32.46 -17.82
N ALA A 22 -31.16 32.03 -16.56
CA ALA A 22 -32.10 31.69 -15.47
C ALA A 22 -32.51 32.90 -14.58
N PRO A 23 -33.37 32.74 -13.52
CA PRO A 23 -33.00 32.09 -12.22
C PRO A 23 -34.12 31.25 -11.55
N GLY A 24 -33.82 30.06 -10.97
CA GLY A 24 -33.69 29.76 -9.52
C GLY A 24 -35.01 29.18 -8.92
N THR A 25 -35.10 28.15 -8.05
CA THR A 25 -34.18 27.44 -7.14
C THR A 25 -34.86 26.15 -6.64
N GLY A 26 -34.12 25.06 -6.44
CA GLY A 26 -34.56 23.85 -5.73
C GLY A 26 -33.39 22.90 -5.54
N GLU A 27 -32.86 22.83 -4.33
CA GLU A 27 -31.55 22.30 -3.95
C GLU A 27 -31.39 20.77 -4.19
N THR A 28 -30.55 20.41 -5.15
CA THR A 28 -29.76 19.17 -5.15
C THR A 28 -28.32 19.59 -4.85
N GLY A 29 -27.76 19.09 -3.75
CA GLY A 29 -26.34 19.31 -3.45
C GLY A 29 -25.49 18.72 -4.57
N GLU A 30 -24.93 19.59 -5.40
CA GLU A 30 -23.82 19.29 -6.31
C GLU A 30 -22.65 18.79 -5.46
N LEU A 31 -22.46 17.47 -5.41
CA LEU A 31 -21.13 16.91 -5.16
C LEU A 31 -20.39 16.98 -6.50
N GLY A 32 -19.35 17.81 -6.50
CA GLY A 32 -18.72 18.36 -7.69
C GLY A 32 -18.21 17.33 -8.68
N GLU A 33 -18.21 17.75 -9.96
CA GLU A 33 -17.37 17.16 -10.99
C GLU A 33 -15.93 17.00 -10.48
N LEU A 34 -15.45 15.76 -10.41
CA LEU A 34 -14.02 15.48 -10.38
C LEU A 34 -13.69 14.60 -11.57
N SER A 35 -13.18 15.24 -12.61
CA SER A 35 -12.48 14.61 -13.72
C SER A 35 -11.38 13.70 -13.16
N GLY A 36 -11.35 12.45 -13.61
CA GLY A 36 -10.29 11.50 -13.25
C GLY A 36 -8.90 12.09 -13.49
N ARG A 37 -7.98 11.81 -12.57
CA ARG A 37 -6.55 12.00 -12.80
C ARG A 37 -5.81 10.82 -12.19
N LEU A 38 -5.03 10.13 -13.03
CA LEU A 38 -3.87 9.38 -12.58
C LEU A 38 -3.05 10.34 -11.71
N ALA A 39 -2.86 10.00 -10.44
CA ALA A 39 -2.44 10.93 -9.39
C ALA A 39 -3.38 12.13 -9.21
N HIS A 40 -3.67 12.48 -7.96
CA HIS A 40 -4.15 13.83 -7.66
C HIS A 40 -2.99 14.81 -7.91
N PRO A 41 -3.00 15.66 -8.96
CA PRO A 41 -1.91 16.58 -9.18
C PRO A 41 -2.01 17.73 -8.20
N GLY A 42 -0.84 18.15 -7.75
CA GLY A 42 -0.73 19.12 -6.67
C GLY A 42 -0.28 18.44 -5.39
N PRO A 43 0.17 19.23 -4.42
CA PRO A 43 0.89 18.72 -3.25
C PRO A 43 0.07 17.76 -2.41
N TRP A 44 0.75 16.92 -1.63
CA TRP A 44 0.16 15.99 -0.66
C TRP A 44 -0.92 16.68 0.17
N GLN A 45 -2.15 16.17 0.08
CA GLN A 45 -3.31 16.68 0.79
C GLN A 45 -3.61 15.79 1.99
N ILE A 46 -3.06 16.16 3.15
CA ILE A 46 -3.29 15.43 4.38
C ILE A 46 -4.78 15.57 4.78
N PRO A 47 -5.52 14.46 4.94
CA PRO A 47 -6.93 14.50 5.35
C PRO A 47 -7.13 15.23 6.68
N ALA A 48 -8.31 15.83 6.85
CA ALA A 48 -8.63 16.59 8.06
C ALA A 48 -8.62 15.69 9.31
N GLU A 49 -9.06 14.44 9.20
CA GLU A 49 -8.99 13.46 10.31
C GLU A 49 -7.55 13.10 10.67
N THR A 50 -6.69 12.90 9.68
CA THR A 50 -5.26 12.62 9.89
C THR A 50 -4.58 13.81 10.56
N LEU A 51 -4.87 15.04 10.12
CA LEU A 51 -4.39 16.26 10.79
C LEU A 51 -4.90 16.37 12.22
N ALA A 52 -6.19 16.10 12.47
CA ALA A 52 -6.76 16.13 13.80
C ALA A 52 -6.09 15.11 14.74
N ARG A 53 -5.82 13.89 14.26
CA ARG A 53 -5.05 12.88 15.02
C ARG A 53 -3.61 13.33 15.27
N GLY A 54 -2.93 13.83 14.25
CA GLY A 54 -1.57 14.37 14.39
C GLY A 54 -1.49 15.57 15.34
N ASP A 55 -2.56 16.38 15.42
CA ASP A 55 -2.69 17.52 16.31
C ASP A 55 -2.78 17.12 17.79
N THR A 56 -3.24 15.91 18.10
CA THR A 56 -3.22 15.37 19.47
C THR A 56 -1.84 14.86 19.92
N GLN A 57 -0.91 14.66 18.98
CA GLN A 57 0.36 13.99 19.21
C GLN A 57 1.52 14.98 19.34
N TYR A 58 2.58 14.61 20.06
CA TYR A 58 3.79 15.41 20.13
C TYR A 58 5.07 14.57 20.09
N VAL A 59 5.98 14.92 19.17
CA VAL A 59 7.34 14.39 19.13
C VAL A 59 8.30 15.56 19.03
N ALA A 60 9.26 15.63 19.96
CA ALA A 60 10.27 16.69 19.95
C ALA A 60 11.13 16.61 18.69
N TYR A 61 11.24 17.73 17.96
CA TYR A 61 12.10 17.79 16.77
C TYR A 61 13.56 17.96 17.19
N THR A 62 14.40 17.01 16.79
CA THR A 62 15.83 17.01 17.04
C THR A 62 16.58 17.01 15.71
N GLY A 63 17.15 18.15 15.35
CA GLY A 63 17.95 18.30 14.14
C GLY A 63 19.26 17.51 14.16
N ALA A 64 19.86 17.34 12.98
CA ALA A 64 21.21 16.80 12.86
C ALA A 64 22.27 17.80 13.38
N PRO A 65 23.45 17.34 13.81
CA PRO A 65 24.52 18.23 14.27
C PRO A 65 25.19 18.98 13.11
N ALA A 66 25.94 20.02 13.46
CA ALA A 66 26.77 20.76 12.50
C ALA A 66 27.69 19.82 11.71
N TRP A 67 27.87 20.11 10.42
CA TRP A 67 28.78 19.35 9.58
C TRP A 67 30.22 19.57 10.04
N ASN A 68 30.90 18.48 10.40
CA ASN A 68 32.27 18.47 10.91
C ASN A 68 33.18 17.56 10.07
N GLY A 69 32.96 17.53 8.75
CA GLY A 69 33.71 16.64 7.85
C GLY A 69 33.31 15.17 7.97
N GLY A 70 32.07 14.89 8.39
CA GLY A 70 31.52 13.53 8.50
C GLY A 70 31.78 12.83 9.85
N ALA A 71 32.54 13.45 10.75
CA ALA A 71 32.82 12.86 12.07
C ALA A 71 31.57 12.70 12.97
N GLY A 72 30.47 13.42 12.67
CA GLY A 72 29.18 13.28 13.34
C GLY A 72 28.23 12.27 12.69
N CYS A 73 28.66 11.54 11.66
CA CYS A 73 27.84 10.52 11.03
C CYS A 73 27.76 9.25 11.89
N SER A 74 26.62 8.56 11.83
CA SER A 74 26.37 7.34 12.62
C SER A 74 27.10 6.10 12.11
N GLY A 75 27.64 6.13 10.88
CA GLY A 75 28.26 4.97 10.24
C GLY A 75 27.25 4.01 9.57
N GLY A 76 25.96 4.16 9.84
CA GLY A 76 24.90 3.34 9.27
C GLY A 76 23.51 3.78 9.70
N MET A 77 22.50 3.07 9.21
CA MET A 77 21.11 3.24 9.67
C MET A 77 21.00 2.83 11.14
N THR A 78 20.33 3.64 11.95
CA THR A 78 20.07 3.31 13.36
C THR A 78 19.13 2.11 13.51
N SER A 79 19.18 1.40 14.64
CA SER A 79 18.38 0.18 14.86
C SER A 79 16.88 0.41 14.73
N GLY A 80 16.35 1.47 15.35
CA GLY A 80 14.92 1.79 15.24
C GLY A 80 14.50 2.11 13.81
N ASN A 81 15.39 2.74 13.04
CA ASN A 81 15.11 3.06 11.64
C ASN A 81 15.20 1.82 10.72
N GLN A 82 16.02 0.82 11.06
CA GLN A 82 16.03 -0.49 10.37
C GLN A 82 14.73 -1.25 10.64
N ILE A 83 14.25 -1.26 11.88
CA ILE A 83 13.00 -1.91 12.26
C ILE A 83 11.81 -1.25 11.57
N LEU A 84 11.72 0.09 11.59
CA LEU A 84 10.67 0.81 10.86
C LEU A 84 10.73 0.51 9.37
N ARG A 85 11.92 0.45 8.77
CA ARG A 85 12.08 0.10 7.36
C ARG A 85 11.54 -1.29 7.04
N GLU A 86 11.91 -2.30 7.81
CA GLU A 86 11.43 -3.67 7.64
C GLU A 86 9.91 -3.77 7.81
N TYR A 87 9.39 -3.05 8.80
CA TYR A 87 7.97 -2.91 9.02
C TYR A 87 7.24 -2.32 7.80
N LEU A 88 7.75 -1.20 7.26
CA LEU A 88 7.14 -0.54 6.11
C LEU A 88 7.11 -1.45 4.87
N TYR A 89 8.20 -2.17 4.60
CA TYR A 89 8.22 -3.17 3.52
C TYR A 89 7.17 -4.27 3.69
N ALA A 90 6.96 -4.74 4.92
CA ALA A 90 6.00 -5.81 5.20
C ALA A 90 4.53 -5.37 5.04
N HIS A 91 4.23 -4.08 5.25
CA HIS A 91 2.84 -3.60 5.35
C HIS A 91 2.40 -2.70 4.19
N PHE A 92 3.34 -2.18 3.40
CA PHE A 92 3.04 -1.29 2.27
C PHE A 92 3.72 -1.83 1.00
N PRO A 93 3.08 -2.81 0.32
CA PRO A 93 3.69 -3.52 -0.82
C PRO A 93 3.95 -2.61 -2.03
N GLN A 94 3.30 -1.44 -2.11
CA GLN A 94 3.54 -0.46 -3.17
C GLN A 94 4.91 0.25 -3.07
N ILE A 95 5.64 0.07 -1.96
CA ILE A 95 6.97 0.65 -1.77
C ILE A 95 7.97 -0.05 -2.69
N GLY A 96 8.56 0.69 -3.64
CA GLY A 96 9.55 0.13 -4.56
C GLY A 96 10.91 -0.12 -3.91
N SER A 97 11.35 0.81 -3.05
CA SER A 97 12.54 0.64 -2.20
C SER A 97 12.56 1.68 -1.07
N ILE A 98 13.39 1.46 -0.06
CA ILE A 98 13.60 2.39 1.05
C ILE A 98 15.09 2.63 1.25
N GLY A 99 15.54 3.85 0.94
CA GLY A 99 16.86 4.36 1.29
C GLY A 99 16.91 4.84 2.74
N GLY A 100 18.10 5.10 3.29
CA GLY A 100 18.12 5.79 4.59
C GLY A 100 19.46 6.29 5.13
N TYR A 101 20.57 5.54 5.05
CA TYR A 101 21.87 6.08 5.51
C TYR A 101 22.66 6.70 4.36
N SER A 102 23.16 7.93 4.58
CA SER A 102 24.10 8.60 3.67
C SER A 102 24.87 9.68 4.43
N CYS A 103 26.17 9.46 4.66
CA CYS A 103 27.02 10.44 5.34
C CYS A 103 27.38 11.60 4.41
N ARG A 104 26.64 12.70 4.52
CA ARG A 104 26.82 13.89 3.69
C ARG A 104 26.34 15.15 4.40
N GLN A 105 26.70 16.30 3.84
CA GLN A 105 26.09 17.58 4.18
C GLN A 105 24.59 17.58 3.84
N ASN A 106 23.80 18.33 4.60
CA ASN A 106 22.40 18.57 4.29
C ASN A 106 22.28 19.38 3.00
N THR A 107 21.38 18.96 2.10
CA THR A 107 21.21 19.57 0.77
C THR A 107 20.73 21.03 0.85
N ALA A 108 19.84 21.34 1.80
CA ALA A 108 19.30 22.69 1.98
C ALA A 108 20.20 23.59 2.87
N ASN A 109 21.00 22.98 3.75
CA ASN A 109 21.94 23.71 4.61
C ASN A 109 23.28 22.98 4.72
N PRO A 110 24.28 23.33 3.88
CA PRO A 110 25.57 22.64 3.87
C PRO A 110 26.38 22.75 5.17
N SER A 111 26.02 23.66 6.09
CA SER A 111 26.67 23.77 7.40
C SER A 111 26.22 22.68 8.39
N GLN A 112 25.20 21.89 8.05
CA GLN A 112 24.64 20.83 8.87
C GLN A 112 24.89 19.45 8.24
N THR A 113 24.97 18.43 9.08
CA THR A 113 24.93 17.04 8.64
C THR A 113 23.52 16.72 8.11
N SER A 114 23.41 15.91 7.07
CA SER A 114 22.10 15.39 6.64
C SER A 114 21.50 14.51 7.75
N VAL A 115 20.18 14.50 7.93
CA VAL A 115 19.55 13.58 8.89
C VAL A 115 19.79 12.11 8.48
N HIS A 116 19.90 11.84 7.18
CA HIS A 116 20.40 10.55 6.66
C HIS A 116 21.80 10.20 7.17
N GLY A 117 22.68 11.19 7.36
CA GLY A 117 24.02 10.99 7.91
C GLY A 117 24.00 10.60 9.39
N THR A 118 22.90 10.90 10.09
CA THR A 118 22.66 10.44 11.47
C THR A 118 21.97 9.07 11.53
N GLY A 119 21.59 8.50 10.38
CA GLY A 119 20.95 7.19 10.27
C GLY A 119 19.48 7.16 10.71
N ARG A 120 18.84 8.33 10.86
CA ARG A 120 17.46 8.50 11.40
C ARG A 120 16.42 8.89 10.36
N ALA A 121 16.79 8.94 9.08
CA ALA A 121 15.87 9.26 7.99
C ALA A 121 15.67 8.07 7.06
N LEU A 122 14.49 7.97 6.48
CA LEU A 122 14.15 7.04 5.41
C LEU A 122 13.67 7.84 4.20
N ASP A 123 14.11 7.43 3.02
CA ASP A 123 13.51 7.86 1.76
C ASP A 123 12.72 6.66 1.21
N ILE A 124 11.39 6.71 1.38
CA ILE A 124 10.47 5.66 0.97
C ILE A 124 10.08 5.92 -0.48
N MET A 125 10.68 5.18 -1.41
CA MET A 125 10.52 5.39 -2.85
C MET A 125 9.14 4.94 -3.31
N ILE A 126 8.41 5.86 -3.94
CA ILE A 126 7.11 5.64 -4.55
C ILE A 126 7.27 5.80 -6.06
N PRO A 127 6.76 4.87 -6.89
CA PRO A 127 6.76 5.05 -8.33
C PRO A 127 6.09 6.38 -8.71
N VAL A 128 6.68 7.12 -9.65
CA VAL A 128 6.02 8.29 -10.25
C VAL A 128 5.11 7.82 -11.38
N VAL A 129 3.87 8.31 -11.42
CA VAL A 129 2.87 7.94 -12.43
C VAL A 129 2.59 9.09 -13.41
N GLY A 130 2.45 8.75 -14.68
CA GLY A 130 2.13 9.72 -15.73
C GLY A 130 3.27 10.70 -16.04
N SER A 131 3.14 11.94 -15.58
CA SER A 131 4.13 13.00 -15.83
C SER A 131 5.36 12.82 -14.93
N PRO A 132 6.59 13.09 -15.41
CA PRO A 132 7.80 13.03 -14.58
C PRO A 132 7.81 13.96 -13.35
N ASN A 133 6.83 14.87 -13.23
CA ASN A 133 6.71 15.83 -12.15
C ASN A 133 5.54 15.55 -11.19
N ASP A 134 4.76 14.50 -11.43
CA ASP A 134 3.57 14.20 -10.63
C ASP A 134 3.87 12.99 -9.74
N ALA A 135 3.60 13.15 -8.44
CA ALA A 135 3.72 12.07 -7.47
C ALA A 135 2.56 11.10 -7.63
N ASP A 136 2.78 9.82 -7.38
CA ASP A 136 1.68 8.88 -7.17
C ASP A 136 1.12 9.05 -5.75
N ASN A 137 0.25 10.05 -5.60
CA ASN A 137 -0.38 10.37 -4.32
C ASN A 137 -1.32 9.23 -3.85
N ASP A 138 -1.85 8.41 -4.75
CA ASP A 138 -2.68 7.26 -4.37
C ASP A 138 -1.82 6.16 -3.70
N ALA A 139 -0.55 6.03 -4.10
CA ALA A 139 0.41 5.13 -3.46
C ALA A 139 1.09 5.71 -2.21
N GLY A 140 1.47 7.00 -2.24
CA GLY A 140 2.25 7.65 -1.19
C GLY A 140 1.45 8.20 -0.02
N ASP A 141 0.27 8.77 -0.25
CA ASP A 141 -0.54 9.41 0.79
C ASP A 141 -0.94 8.44 1.91
N PRO A 142 -1.37 7.18 1.64
CA PRO A 142 -1.71 6.23 2.70
C PRO A 142 -0.54 5.97 3.66
N ILE A 143 0.69 5.92 3.16
CA ILE A 143 1.89 5.72 3.98
C ILE A 143 2.13 6.96 4.86
N GLY A 144 2.09 8.15 4.26
CA GLY A 144 2.28 9.41 4.96
C GLY A 144 1.23 9.64 6.05
N ASN A 145 -0.04 9.35 5.74
CA ASN A 145 -1.15 9.51 6.67
C ASN A 145 -1.02 8.55 7.86
N TRP A 146 -0.73 7.28 7.61
CA TRP A 146 -0.52 6.30 8.67
C TRP A 146 0.62 6.70 9.62
N LEU A 147 1.73 7.21 9.06
CA LEU A 147 2.86 7.69 9.84
C LEU A 147 2.50 8.90 10.72
N ILE A 148 1.62 9.80 10.25
CA ILE A 148 1.10 10.92 11.06
C ILE A 148 0.22 10.40 12.20
N GLU A 149 -0.68 9.49 11.89
CA GLU A 149 -1.67 8.97 12.85
C GLU A 149 -1.02 8.20 14.00
N ASN A 150 0.17 7.64 13.77
CA ASN A 150 0.94 6.85 14.75
C ASN A 150 2.25 7.55 15.18
N ALA A 151 2.39 8.84 14.88
CA ALA A 151 3.65 9.57 15.00
C ALA A 151 4.28 9.52 16.40
N GLU A 152 3.50 9.68 17.47
CA GLU A 152 4.03 9.70 18.84
C GLU A 152 4.47 8.31 19.31
N ALA A 153 3.72 7.26 18.95
CA ALA A 153 4.07 5.89 19.28
C ALA A 153 5.38 5.48 18.60
N ILE A 154 5.46 5.68 17.27
CA ILE A 154 6.64 5.33 16.46
C ILE A 154 7.80 6.29 16.74
N GLY A 155 7.50 7.55 17.05
CA GLY A 155 8.46 8.64 17.17
C GLY A 155 8.81 9.32 15.84
N ILE A 156 7.85 9.43 14.92
CA ILE A 156 7.96 10.22 13.70
C ILE A 156 7.98 11.71 14.06
N GLN A 157 9.09 12.40 13.77
CA GLN A 157 9.21 13.84 14.06
C GLN A 157 8.93 14.73 12.84
N PHE A 158 9.13 14.22 11.63
CA PHE A 158 9.03 15.03 10.41
C PHE A 158 8.80 14.17 9.17
N ILE A 159 7.96 14.66 8.26
CA ILE A 159 7.67 14.04 6.96
C ILE A 159 7.71 15.13 5.88
N ILE A 160 8.28 14.82 4.73
CA ILE A 160 8.11 15.55 3.48
C ILE A 160 7.55 14.57 2.44
N TRP A 161 6.46 14.94 1.77
CA TRP A 161 5.88 14.18 0.67
C TRP A 161 5.14 15.14 -0.26
N ASP A 162 5.31 14.93 -1.56
CA ASP A 162 4.79 15.75 -2.67
C ASP A 162 4.64 17.24 -2.30
N ARG A 163 5.78 17.93 -2.17
CA ARG A 163 5.86 19.38 -1.95
C ARG A 163 5.14 19.86 -0.69
N TRP A 164 4.83 18.97 0.25
CA TRP A 164 4.23 19.28 1.53
C TRP A 164 5.05 18.72 2.68
N THR A 165 4.88 19.31 3.87
CA THR A 165 5.55 18.86 5.10
C THR A 165 4.56 18.65 6.22
N TRP A 166 4.92 17.76 7.14
CA TRP A 166 4.30 17.64 8.45
C TRP A 166 5.38 17.54 9.53
N ASN A 167 5.21 18.25 10.66
CA ASN A 167 6.17 18.28 11.77
C ASN A 167 5.46 18.13 13.12
N ALA A 168 5.75 17.04 13.82
CA ALA A 168 5.12 16.67 15.08
C ALA A 168 5.38 17.65 16.23
N SER A 169 6.45 18.45 16.19
CA SER A 169 6.82 19.35 17.29
C SER A 169 6.09 20.69 17.27
N ARG A 170 5.38 21.00 16.17
CA ARG A 170 4.64 22.26 16.02
C ARG A 170 3.34 22.23 16.81
N ALA A 171 2.84 23.42 17.12
CA ALA A 171 1.53 23.59 17.73
C ALA A 171 0.42 22.97 16.87
N ALA A 172 -0.61 22.44 17.53
CA ALA A 172 -1.82 21.92 16.87
C ALA A 172 -2.39 22.97 15.90
N GLY A 173 -2.87 22.51 14.74
CA GLY A 173 -3.35 23.35 13.64
C GLY A 173 -2.24 23.99 12.79
N ALA A 174 -0.97 23.84 13.17
CA ALA A 174 0.18 24.42 12.46
C ALA A 174 1.25 23.37 12.10
N LYS A 175 0.93 22.07 12.20
CA LYS A 175 1.89 20.97 11.96
C LYS A 175 2.23 20.76 10.50
N SER A 176 1.33 21.07 9.58
CA SER A 176 1.57 20.91 8.14
C SER A 176 1.70 22.24 7.40
N ARG A 177 2.43 22.23 6.28
CA ARG A 177 2.60 23.39 5.37
C ARG A 177 3.34 22.99 4.09
N ALA A 178 3.23 23.85 3.08
CA ALA A 178 4.00 23.75 1.84
C ALA A 178 5.51 23.62 2.11
N TYR A 179 6.14 22.69 1.38
CA TYR A 179 7.58 22.51 1.34
C TYR A 179 8.19 23.40 0.27
N THR A 180 9.26 24.12 0.62
CA THR A 180 9.93 25.07 -0.28
C THR A 180 11.42 24.73 -0.48
N GLY A 181 11.82 23.49 -0.14
CA GLY A 181 13.20 23.06 -0.30
C GLY A 181 13.51 22.59 -1.73
N PRO A 182 14.76 22.16 -1.96
CA PRO A 182 15.31 21.99 -3.31
C PRO A 182 14.79 20.76 -4.09
N ASN A 183 14.41 19.69 -3.40
CA ASN A 183 13.81 18.50 -4.02
C ASN A 183 12.31 18.50 -3.71
N PRO A 184 11.40 18.41 -4.69
CA PRO A 184 9.96 18.44 -4.44
C PRO A 184 9.40 17.19 -3.74
N HIS A 185 10.18 16.11 -3.56
CA HIS A 185 9.75 14.85 -2.91
C HIS A 185 8.52 14.22 -3.56
N ILE A 186 8.55 14.11 -4.89
CA ILE A 186 7.46 13.53 -5.69
C ILE A 186 7.66 12.04 -5.97
N ASP A 187 8.89 11.56 -5.79
CA ASP A 187 9.33 10.20 -6.05
C ASP A 187 9.66 9.43 -4.76
N HIS A 188 9.60 10.09 -3.60
CA HIS A 188 9.74 9.47 -2.29
C HIS A 188 9.16 10.30 -1.15
N LEU A 189 8.68 9.61 -0.10
CA LEU A 189 8.47 10.24 1.21
C LEU A 189 9.81 10.32 1.95
N HIS A 190 10.17 11.51 2.42
CA HIS A 190 11.27 11.67 3.38
C HIS A 190 10.71 11.67 4.79
N VAL A 191 11.09 10.68 5.60
CA VAL A 191 10.57 10.47 6.95
C VAL A 191 11.72 10.50 7.96
N GLU A 192 11.58 11.27 9.03
CA GLU A 192 12.57 11.35 10.10
C GLU A 192 12.05 10.76 11.42
N LEU A 193 12.82 9.87 12.04
CA LEU A 193 12.64 9.43 13.42
C LEU A 193 13.28 10.40 14.42
N SER A 194 12.65 10.56 15.57
CA SER A 194 13.24 11.21 16.75
C SER A 194 14.51 10.48 17.20
N LEU A 195 15.35 11.14 18.00
CA LEU A 195 16.56 10.50 18.52
C LEU A 195 16.23 9.26 19.36
N ALA A 196 15.25 9.35 20.26
CA ALA A 196 14.83 8.24 21.12
C ALA A 196 14.31 7.04 20.30
N ALA A 197 13.43 7.28 19.34
CA ALA A 197 12.91 6.21 18.48
C ALA A 197 13.99 5.59 17.60
N SER A 198 14.90 6.40 17.05
CA SER A 198 16.02 5.89 16.26
C SER A 198 16.92 4.92 17.05
N GLN A 199 17.04 5.15 18.37
CA GLN A 199 17.81 4.30 19.29
C GLN A 199 17.02 3.09 19.80
N ASN A 200 15.79 2.87 19.32
CA ASN A 200 14.94 1.76 19.73
C ASN A 200 14.54 1.83 21.22
N THR A 201 14.28 3.03 21.74
CA THR A 201 14.02 3.28 23.18
C THR A 201 12.60 3.75 23.50
N THR A 202 11.70 3.71 22.53
CA THR A 202 10.29 4.07 22.74
C THR A 202 9.46 2.81 22.98
N ASN A 203 8.27 2.98 23.58
CA ASN A 203 7.34 1.88 23.84
C ASN A 203 6.98 1.08 22.56
N TRP A 204 7.07 1.70 21.38
CA TRP A 204 6.94 1.02 20.09
C TRP A 204 7.89 -0.16 19.91
N PHE A 205 9.04 -0.16 20.58
CA PHE A 205 10.06 -1.19 20.49
C PHE A 205 10.25 -2.03 21.76
N GLU A 206 9.65 -1.62 22.88
CA GLU A 206 9.76 -2.33 24.18
C GLU A 206 8.59 -3.28 24.43
N ALA A 207 7.43 -3.02 23.81
CA ALA A 207 6.35 -3.99 23.70
C ALA A 207 6.46 -4.69 22.34
N VAL A 208 5.91 -5.91 22.22
CA VAL A 208 5.45 -6.40 20.92
C VAL A 208 4.35 -5.45 20.50
N VAL A 209 4.72 -4.32 19.89
CA VAL A 209 3.77 -3.60 19.06
C VAL A 209 3.67 -4.50 17.85
N ALA A 210 2.69 -5.40 17.93
CA ALA A 210 2.07 -5.88 16.72
C ALA A 210 1.92 -4.65 15.82
N PRO A 211 2.11 -4.78 14.50
CA PRO A 211 1.50 -3.83 13.57
C PRO A 211 0.15 -3.40 14.14
N PRO A 212 -0.40 -2.22 13.85
CA PRO A 212 -1.84 -2.23 13.70
C PRO A 212 -2.09 -3.43 12.77
N GLY A 213 -2.57 -4.53 13.33
CA GLY A 213 -3.57 -5.28 12.63
C GLY A 213 -4.50 -4.21 12.11
N THR A 214 -5.00 -4.40 10.90
CA THR A 214 -6.37 -4.00 10.64
C THR A 214 -7.13 -4.06 11.98
N PRO A 215 -7.48 -2.92 12.62
CA PRO A 215 -7.61 -2.84 14.08
C PRO A 215 -8.63 -3.77 14.72
N ASP A 216 -9.38 -4.51 13.91
CA ASP A 216 -10.43 -5.42 14.34
C ASP A 216 -10.39 -6.76 13.58
N CYS A 217 -9.25 -7.20 13.02
CA CYS A 217 -9.24 -8.51 12.37
C CYS A 217 -9.25 -9.64 13.41
N ASP A 218 -10.42 -10.21 13.64
CA ASP A 218 -10.61 -11.30 14.59
C ASP A 218 -9.81 -12.54 14.17
N PRO A 219 -9.15 -13.23 15.11
CA PRO A 219 -8.43 -14.48 14.80
C PRO A 219 -9.37 -15.53 14.21
N ILE A 220 -9.00 -16.04 13.04
CA ILE A 220 -9.67 -17.14 12.36
C ILE A 220 -9.43 -18.43 13.18
N PRO A 221 -10.50 -19.10 13.64
CA PRO A 221 -10.39 -20.35 14.38
C PRO A 221 -9.74 -21.49 13.57
N ALA A 222 -9.33 -22.56 14.26
CA ALA A 222 -8.70 -23.73 13.62
C ALA A 222 -9.65 -24.48 12.66
N GLU A 223 -10.96 -24.34 12.86
CA GLU A 223 -12.00 -24.83 11.97
C GLU A 223 -12.17 -24.00 10.69
N GLY A 224 -11.37 -22.96 10.51
CA GLY A 224 -11.46 -22.03 9.39
C GLY A 224 -12.48 -20.92 9.65
N GLY A 225 -12.79 -20.15 8.60
CA GLY A 225 -13.65 -18.98 8.71
C GLY A 225 -13.89 -18.32 7.36
N ILE A 226 -14.72 -17.28 7.38
CA ILE A 226 -15.02 -16.43 6.23
C ILE A 226 -14.66 -15.00 6.61
N ILE A 227 -14.06 -14.28 5.67
CA ILE A 227 -13.83 -12.83 5.75
C ILE A 227 -14.54 -12.20 4.57
N ASP A 228 -15.55 -11.40 4.86
CA ASP A 228 -16.33 -10.59 3.92
C ASP A 228 -15.56 -9.30 3.53
N GLU A 229 -15.88 -8.67 2.40
CA GLU A 229 -15.25 -7.41 2.00
C GLU A 229 -15.63 -6.21 2.89
N ARG A 230 -16.67 -6.35 3.72
CA ARG A 230 -17.01 -5.35 4.74
C ARG A 230 -16.37 -5.63 6.09
N ASP A 231 -15.79 -6.81 6.27
CA ASP A 231 -15.10 -7.14 7.50
C ASP A 231 -13.83 -6.29 7.61
N SER A 232 -13.49 -5.94 8.84
CA SER A 232 -12.27 -5.21 9.20
C SER A 232 -10.97 -5.86 8.70
N CYS A 233 -10.98 -7.18 8.49
CA CYS A 233 -9.85 -7.93 7.93
C CYS A 233 -9.62 -7.64 6.44
N PHE A 234 -10.63 -7.15 5.70
CA PHE A 234 -10.50 -6.78 4.30
C PHE A 234 -10.15 -5.29 4.14
N LEU A 235 -9.22 -5.00 3.23
CA LEU A 235 -8.86 -3.64 2.83
C LEU A 235 -8.87 -3.54 1.31
N ALA A 236 -9.55 -2.51 0.80
CA ALA A 236 -9.49 -2.09 -0.60
C ALA A 236 -8.47 -0.96 -0.77
N PHE A 237 -7.64 -1.05 -1.80
CA PHE A 237 -6.60 -0.09 -2.13
C PHE A 237 -6.79 0.45 -3.56
N GLY A 238 -6.21 1.62 -3.83
CA GLY A 238 -6.37 2.34 -5.09
C GLY A 238 -7.49 3.39 -5.07
N PRO A 239 -7.73 4.08 -6.20
CA PRO A 239 -8.73 5.16 -6.25
C PRO A 239 -10.14 4.64 -5.97
N THR A 240 -10.81 5.22 -4.98
CA THR A 240 -12.15 4.80 -4.55
C THR A 240 -13.21 4.91 -5.65
N THR A 241 -13.02 5.82 -6.62
CA THR A 241 -13.89 5.99 -7.79
C THR A 241 -13.98 4.73 -8.67
N TYR A 242 -12.96 3.87 -8.64
CA TYR A 242 -12.93 2.63 -9.44
C TYR A 242 -13.30 1.39 -8.64
N TRP A 243 -13.44 1.52 -7.31
CA TRP A 243 -14.12 0.55 -6.47
C TRP A 243 -15.62 0.82 -6.49
N ARG A 244 -16.36 -0.08 -7.12
CA ARG A 244 -17.82 -0.03 -7.18
C ARG A 244 -18.39 -1.08 -6.26
N SER A 245 -19.52 -0.76 -5.65
CA SER A 245 -20.24 -1.65 -4.74
C SER A 245 -21.57 -2.05 -5.34
N GLU A 246 -21.96 -3.30 -5.14
CA GLU A 246 -23.26 -3.82 -5.60
C GLU A 246 -23.96 -4.55 -4.48
N GLN A 247 -25.30 -4.53 -4.48
CA GLN A 247 -26.12 -5.21 -3.45
C GLN A 247 -26.41 -6.66 -3.85
N VAL A 248 -25.35 -7.39 -4.13
CA VAL A 248 -25.32 -8.80 -4.50
C VAL A 248 -23.98 -9.38 -4.07
N GLY A 249 -23.84 -10.70 -4.04
CA GLY A 249 -22.60 -11.35 -3.62
C GLY A 249 -22.84 -12.27 -2.44
N TYR A 250 -21.78 -12.62 -1.72
CA TYR A 250 -21.92 -13.18 -0.39
C TYR A 250 -22.39 -12.09 0.58
N ASP A 251 -23.27 -12.45 1.51
CA ASP A 251 -23.87 -11.54 2.51
C ASP A 251 -24.39 -10.18 1.97
N ASP A 252 -24.94 -10.25 0.74
CA ASP A 252 -25.65 -9.19 0.02
C ASP A 252 -24.80 -7.99 -0.43
N THR A 253 -23.47 -8.07 -0.39
CA THR A 253 -22.59 -7.03 -0.95
C THR A 253 -21.38 -7.61 -1.67
N LEU A 254 -20.84 -6.84 -2.60
CA LEU A 254 -19.54 -7.08 -3.18
C LEU A 254 -18.89 -5.77 -3.59
N LEU A 255 -17.57 -5.81 -3.76
CA LEU A 255 -16.79 -4.77 -4.42
C LEU A 255 -16.27 -5.27 -5.77
N TRP A 256 -16.16 -4.36 -6.74
CA TRP A 256 -15.55 -4.68 -8.02
C TRP A 256 -14.84 -3.49 -8.64
N THR A 257 -13.82 -3.80 -9.43
CA THR A 257 -13.08 -2.86 -10.29
C THR A 257 -13.02 -3.40 -11.72
N ASN A 258 -12.70 -2.54 -12.68
CA ASN A 258 -12.37 -3.00 -14.03
C ASN A 258 -10.95 -3.54 -14.04
N ALA A 259 -10.72 -4.58 -14.83
CA ALA A 259 -9.40 -4.95 -15.29
C ALA A 259 -8.72 -3.73 -15.91
N TYR A 260 -7.49 -3.47 -15.50
CA TYR A 260 -6.74 -2.28 -15.79
C TYR A 260 -5.50 -2.63 -16.61
N ASP A 261 -5.38 -2.03 -17.80
CA ASP A 261 -4.28 -2.24 -18.74
C ASP A 261 -2.97 -1.63 -18.22
N SER A 262 -2.22 -2.40 -17.45
CA SER A 262 -1.01 -1.96 -16.75
C SER A 262 -0.22 -3.16 -16.24
N ASP A 263 1.10 -3.00 -16.07
CA ASP A 263 1.96 -3.98 -15.41
C ASP A 263 1.89 -3.90 -13.87
N THR A 264 1.17 -2.90 -13.34
CA THR A 264 0.95 -2.66 -11.90
C THR A 264 -0.53 -2.39 -11.64
N PRO A 265 -1.10 -2.85 -10.52
CA PRO A 265 -2.52 -2.66 -10.23
C PRO A 265 -2.86 -1.18 -10.02
N SER A 266 -4.02 -0.75 -10.51
CA SER A 266 -4.64 0.53 -10.13
C SER A 266 -5.40 0.34 -8.81
N ASN A 267 -6.26 -0.68 -8.78
CA ASN A 267 -7.06 -1.07 -7.63
C ASN A 267 -6.74 -2.52 -7.26
N TRP A 268 -6.69 -2.80 -5.95
CA TRP A 268 -6.46 -4.14 -5.47
C TRP A 268 -7.03 -4.30 -4.06
N GLY A 269 -7.40 -5.52 -3.69
CA GLY A 269 -8.00 -5.86 -2.41
C GLY A 269 -7.12 -6.81 -1.62
N ARG A 270 -7.22 -6.80 -0.29
CA ARG A 270 -6.51 -7.73 0.58
C ARG A 270 -7.38 -8.19 1.74
N TRP A 271 -7.51 -9.50 1.88
CA TRP A 271 -7.96 -10.15 3.10
C TRP A 271 -6.73 -10.47 3.96
N ASN A 272 -6.61 -9.80 5.11
CA ASN A 272 -5.57 -10.05 6.10
C ASN A 272 -6.00 -11.21 7.00
N LEU A 273 -5.06 -12.09 7.34
CA LEU A 273 -5.33 -13.31 8.09
C LEU A 273 -4.55 -13.30 9.41
N ASP A 274 -5.27 -13.54 10.50
CA ASP A 274 -4.71 -13.92 11.80
C ASP A 274 -5.23 -15.32 12.15
N LEU A 275 -4.36 -16.32 12.16
CA LEU A 275 -4.76 -17.72 12.37
C LEU A 275 -4.57 -18.11 13.83
N ALA A 276 -5.64 -18.52 14.51
CA ALA A 276 -5.55 -18.99 15.90
C ALA A 276 -4.65 -20.24 16.04
N ALA A 277 -4.51 -21.04 14.97
CA ALA A 277 -3.62 -22.18 14.92
C ALA A 277 -3.04 -22.39 13.51
N ALA A 278 -1.78 -22.84 13.46
CA ALA A 278 -1.15 -23.28 12.22
C ALA A 278 -1.90 -24.49 11.64
N GLY A 279 -2.00 -24.57 10.32
CA GLY A 279 -2.73 -25.63 9.66
C GLY A 279 -2.71 -25.51 8.14
N ARG A 280 -3.15 -26.56 7.47
CA ARG A 280 -3.38 -26.54 6.02
C ARG A 280 -4.84 -26.19 5.77
N TYR A 281 -5.07 -25.21 4.89
CA TYR A 281 -6.41 -24.74 4.56
C TYR A 281 -6.61 -24.70 3.05
N GLU A 282 -7.78 -25.13 2.58
CA GLU A 282 -8.29 -24.76 1.27
C GLU A 282 -8.75 -23.30 1.35
N VAL A 283 -8.23 -22.48 0.44
CA VAL A 283 -8.59 -21.07 0.31
C VAL A 283 -9.52 -20.94 -0.88
N SER A 284 -10.70 -20.36 -0.68
CA SER A 284 -11.67 -20.08 -1.74
C SER A 284 -12.11 -18.61 -1.71
N VAL A 285 -12.49 -18.08 -2.86
CA VAL A 285 -13.11 -16.75 -3.00
C VAL A 285 -14.54 -16.91 -3.50
N TYR A 286 -15.44 -16.00 -3.12
CA TYR A 286 -16.78 -15.96 -3.65
C TYR A 286 -16.84 -15.09 -4.91
N ILE A 287 -17.42 -15.62 -5.99
CA ILE A 287 -17.56 -14.90 -7.27
C ILE A 287 -19.03 -14.81 -7.63
N ASP A 288 -19.59 -13.60 -7.68
CA ASP A 288 -20.88 -13.38 -8.34
C ASP A 288 -20.68 -13.28 -9.85
N SER A 289 -21.18 -14.26 -10.60
CA SER A 289 -20.96 -14.38 -12.04
C SER A 289 -21.59 -13.25 -12.88
N ARG A 290 -22.38 -12.35 -12.28
CA ARG A 290 -22.88 -11.15 -12.97
C ARG A 290 -21.83 -10.04 -13.04
N PHE A 291 -20.86 -10.06 -12.12
CA PHE A 291 -19.82 -9.05 -11.98
C PHE A 291 -18.42 -9.63 -12.18
N GLY A 292 -18.12 -10.84 -11.71
CA GLY A 292 -16.82 -11.45 -11.99
C GLY A 292 -16.78 -11.96 -13.42
N VAL A 293 -16.18 -11.20 -14.35
CA VAL A 293 -16.15 -11.58 -15.77
C VAL A 293 -14.74 -11.69 -16.36
N HIS A 294 -13.73 -11.12 -15.69
CA HIS A 294 -12.36 -11.18 -16.17
C HIS A 294 -11.75 -12.59 -16.04
N THR A 295 -11.07 -13.06 -17.09
CA THR A 295 -10.61 -14.45 -17.21
C THR A 295 -9.21 -14.71 -16.64
N GLU A 296 -8.43 -13.66 -16.36
CA GLU A 296 -7.03 -13.77 -15.94
C GLU A 296 -6.78 -12.99 -14.64
N THR A 297 -7.72 -13.07 -13.68
CA THR A 297 -7.60 -12.33 -12.43
C THR A 297 -6.44 -12.87 -11.61
N GLN A 298 -5.53 -11.99 -11.22
CA GLN A 298 -4.35 -12.33 -10.44
C GLN A 298 -4.64 -12.25 -8.95
N TYR A 299 -4.25 -13.29 -8.22
CA TYR A 299 -4.26 -13.36 -6.77
C TYR A 299 -2.84 -13.65 -6.26
N ALA A 300 -2.51 -13.15 -5.07
CA ALA A 300 -1.31 -13.53 -4.33
C ALA A 300 -1.70 -14.03 -2.94
N VAL A 301 -1.27 -15.25 -2.60
CA VAL A 301 -1.50 -15.88 -1.30
C VAL A 301 -0.19 -15.90 -0.53
N ALA A 302 -0.09 -15.11 0.54
CA ALA A 302 1.04 -15.11 1.46
C ALA A 302 0.83 -16.16 2.57
N HIS A 303 1.64 -17.21 2.56
CA HIS A 303 1.51 -18.38 3.44
C HIS A 303 2.89 -18.93 3.87
N ALA A 304 3.02 -19.34 5.14
CA ALA A 304 4.24 -19.91 5.73
C ALA A 304 5.56 -19.16 5.37
N ALA A 305 5.54 -17.82 5.43
CA ALA A 305 6.65 -16.93 5.04
C ALA A 305 7.07 -16.99 3.56
N THR A 306 6.18 -17.47 2.70
CA THR A 306 6.30 -17.48 1.23
C THR A 306 5.07 -16.83 0.60
N GLU A 307 5.12 -16.53 -0.68
CA GLU A 307 3.97 -16.02 -1.44
C GLU A 307 3.78 -16.86 -2.70
N THR A 308 2.53 -17.14 -3.05
CA THR A 308 2.17 -17.91 -4.25
C THR A 308 1.15 -17.15 -5.08
N GLY A 309 1.49 -16.88 -6.35
CA GLY A 309 0.58 -16.31 -7.32
C GLY A 309 -0.40 -17.35 -7.85
N VAL A 310 -1.68 -16.97 -7.98
CA VAL A 310 -2.75 -17.79 -8.55
C VAL A 310 -3.48 -16.95 -9.59
N VAL A 311 -3.71 -17.51 -10.78
CA VAL A 311 -4.55 -16.89 -11.81
C VAL A 311 -5.89 -17.61 -11.83
N LEU A 312 -6.97 -16.86 -11.64
CA LEU A 312 -8.33 -17.38 -11.63
C LEU A 312 -9.15 -16.76 -12.77
N ASN A 313 -9.92 -17.60 -13.45
CA ASN A 313 -10.92 -17.17 -14.41
C ASN A 313 -12.24 -16.87 -13.69
N GLN A 314 -12.49 -15.59 -13.38
CA GLN A 314 -13.75 -15.18 -12.77
C GLN A 314 -14.93 -15.31 -13.76
N GLY A 315 -14.72 -15.08 -15.05
CA GLY A 315 -15.78 -15.15 -16.07
C GLY A 315 -16.42 -16.51 -16.31
N THR A 316 -15.88 -17.58 -15.72
CA THR A 316 -16.51 -18.91 -15.70
C THR A 316 -16.78 -19.42 -14.27
N ALA A 317 -16.46 -18.61 -13.26
CA ALA A 317 -16.66 -18.90 -11.85
C ALA A 317 -18.04 -18.43 -11.38
N SER A 318 -18.59 -19.13 -10.38
CA SER A 318 -19.81 -18.73 -9.68
C SER A 318 -19.82 -19.34 -8.29
N GLY A 319 -20.16 -18.54 -7.28
CA GLY A 319 -20.10 -18.93 -5.87
C GLY A 319 -18.67 -19.14 -5.39
N TRP A 320 -18.48 -20.07 -4.46
CA TRP A 320 -17.17 -20.38 -3.88
C TRP A 320 -16.26 -21.12 -4.87
N VAL A 321 -15.13 -20.52 -5.22
CA VAL A 321 -14.12 -21.10 -6.10
C VAL A 321 -12.76 -21.16 -5.42
N SER A 322 -12.12 -22.32 -5.50
CA SER A 322 -10.84 -22.59 -4.84
C SER A 322 -9.67 -21.90 -5.53
N LEU A 323 -8.82 -21.23 -4.75
CA LEU A 323 -7.49 -20.76 -5.14
C LEU A 323 -6.41 -21.83 -4.90
N GLY A 324 -6.73 -22.88 -4.13
CA GLY A 324 -5.83 -23.97 -3.79
C GLY A 324 -5.73 -24.24 -2.29
N GLU A 325 -4.84 -25.17 -1.92
CA GLU A 325 -4.54 -25.53 -0.54
C GLU A 325 -3.16 -25.00 -0.12
N PHE A 326 -3.09 -24.34 1.03
CA PHE A 326 -1.87 -23.68 1.52
C PHE A 326 -1.63 -23.98 3.00
N ASP A 327 -0.36 -24.00 3.41
CA ASP A 327 0.01 -24.14 4.82
C ASP A 327 0.15 -22.75 5.47
N PHE A 328 -0.64 -22.50 6.50
CA PHE A 328 -0.58 -21.26 7.28
C PHE A 328 0.11 -21.51 8.64
N ALA A 329 0.88 -20.53 9.09
CA ALA A 329 1.36 -20.48 10.46
C ALA A 329 0.23 -19.97 11.39
N ALA A 330 0.46 -20.04 12.71
CA ALA A 330 -0.40 -19.36 13.66
C ALA A 330 0.01 -17.88 13.75
N GLY A 331 -0.96 -17.01 14.01
CA GLY A 331 -0.78 -15.57 14.16
C GLY A 331 -1.03 -14.77 12.88
N PRO A 332 -0.78 -13.45 12.93
CA PRO A 332 -0.99 -12.52 11.82
C PRO A 332 0.16 -12.53 10.81
N GLY A 333 0.06 -11.66 9.78
CA GLY A 333 1.12 -11.44 8.78
C GLY A 333 0.96 -12.28 7.51
N GLN A 334 -0.14 -13.01 7.41
CA GLN A 334 -0.54 -13.80 6.25
C GLN A 334 -1.73 -13.14 5.57
N HIS A 335 -1.88 -13.29 4.26
CA HIS A 335 -2.92 -12.58 3.54
C HIS A 335 -3.22 -13.19 2.17
N VAL A 336 -4.38 -12.84 1.61
CA VAL A 336 -4.74 -13.07 0.22
C VAL A 336 -5.00 -11.71 -0.42
N SER A 337 -4.34 -11.42 -1.55
CA SER A 337 -4.57 -10.20 -2.32
C SER A 337 -5.16 -10.53 -3.69
N VAL A 338 -6.01 -9.64 -4.22
CA VAL A 338 -6.58 -9.69 -5.58
C VAL A 338 -6.23 -8.40 -6.31
N PHE A 339 -5.80 -8.50 -7.56
CA PHE A 339 -5.27 -7.38 -8.35
C PHE A 339 -6.08 -7.16 -9.63
N ASP A 340 -6.23 -5.90 -10.03
CA ASP A 340 -6.91 -5.54 -11.27
C ASP A 340 -6.00 -5.50 -12.51
N THR A 341 -4.71 -5.81 -12.35
CA THR A 341 -3.70 -5.81 -13.39
C THR A 341 -4.07 -6.74 -14.54
N ALA A 342 -4.15 -6.20 -15.75
CA ALA A 342 -4.43 -6.93 -16.98
C ALA A 342 -3.59 -6.41 -18.15
N VAL A 343 -3.48 -7.22 -19.20
CA VAL A 343 -2.81 -6.85 -20.45
C VAL A 343 -3.87 -6.69 -21.54
N GLN A 344 -4.06 -5.46 -22.01
CA GLN A 344 -5.01 -5.12 -23.07
C GLN A 344 -6.40 -5.77 -22.88
N PRO A 345 -7.04 -5.60 -21.70
CA PRO A 345 -8.36 -6.17 -21.45
C PRO A 345 -9.40 -5.59 -22.42
N ASP A 346 -10.37 -6.42 -22.79
CA ASP A 346 -11.59 -5.94 -23.44
C ASP A 346 -12.32 -4.93 -22.52
N ALA A 347 -13.27 -4.18 -23.09
CA ALA A 347 -14.13 -3.31 -22.28
C ALA A 347 -14.99 -4.12 -21.30
N ASP A 348 -15.36 -3.49 -20.18
CA ASP A 348 -16.26 -4.03 -19.15
C ASP A 348 -15.80 -5.38 -18.57
N GLN A 349 -14.49 -5.60 -18.51
CA GLN A 349 -13.89 -6.77 -17.85
C GLN A 349 -13.79 -6.53 -16.35
N HIS A 350 -14.85 -6.84 -15.61
CA HIS A 350 -14.93 -6.61 -14.17
C HIS A 350 -14.24 -7.73 -13.37
N ILE A 351 -13.59 -7.34 -12.27
CA ILE A 351 -12.92 -8.17 -11.28
C ILE A 351 -13.57 -7.92 -9.92
N VAL A 352 -14.09 -8.98 -9.32
CA VAL A 352 -14.80 -8.94 -8.03
C VAL A 352 -13.84 -9.24 -6.86
N ALA A 353 -14.03 -8.50 -5.77
CA ALA A 353 -13.60 -8.81 -4.42
C ALA A 353 -14.85 -8.82 -3.52
N ASP A 354 -15.18 -10.00 -3.01
CA ASP A 354 -16.38 -10.28 -2.21
C ASP A 354 -15.87 -10.97 -0.93
N ALA A 355 -16.21 -12.23 -0.68
CA ALA A 355 -15.71 -12.95 0.48
C ALA A 355 -14.54 -13.92 0.20
N LEU A 356 -13.68 -14.11 1.21
CA LEU A 356 -12.67 -15.17 1.30
C LEU A 356 -13.11 -16.23 2.31
N ARG A 357 -12.90 -17.51 2.00
CA ARG A 357 -13.14 -18.63 2.91
C ARG A 357 -11.91 -19.49 3.08
N LEU A 358 -11.61 -19.83 4.33
CA LEU A 358 -10.63 -20.84 4.70
C LEU A 358 -11.35 -22.08 5.25
N LEU A 359 -11.08 -23.24 4.68
CA LEU A 359 -11.56 -24.53 5.19
C LEU A 359 -10.37 -25.43 5.55
N PRO A 360 -10.29 -25.99 6.76
CA PRO A 360 -9.17 -26.82 7.17
C PRO A 360 -9.13 -28.10 6.34
N VAL A 361 -7.96 -28.42 5.80
CA VAL A 361 -7.71 -29.68 5.11
C VAL A 361 -7.25 -30.69 6.17
N VAL A 362 -8.15 -31.58 6.56
CA VAL A 362 -7.80 -32.66 7.49
C VAL A 362 -6.94 -33.69 6.76
N PRO A 363 -5.69 -33.96 7.18
CA PRO A 363 -4.87 -35.00 6.58
C PRO A 363 -5.49 -36.37 6.87
N GLY A 364 -6.31 -36.90 5.96
CA GLY A 364 -6.94 -38.22 6.21
C GLY A 364 -8.12 -38.68 5.39
N ASN A 365 -8.62 -37.98 4.36
CA ASN A 365 -9.65 -38.55 3.49
C ASN A 365 -9.47 -38.20 2.01
N SER A 366 -8.36 -38.64 1.41
CA SER A 366 -8.28 -38.83 -0.03
C SER A 366 -9.13 -40.06 -0.42
N GLY A 367 -10.44 -39.84 -0.56
CA GLY A 367 -11.38 -40.87 -1.00
C GLY A 367 -12.82 -40.38 -1.04
N GLY A 368 -13.24 -39.81 -2.18
CA GLY A 368 -14.64 -39.45 -2.42
C GLY A 368 -14.85 -38.69 -3.72
N THR A 369 -14.96 -39.43 -4.81
CA THR A 369 -15.30 -38.99 -6.17
C THR A 369 -16.53 -38.08 -6.24
N GLY A 370 -16.50 -37.14 -7.20
CA GLY A 370 -17.60 -36.24 -7.52
C GLY A 370 -18.94 -36.93 -7.72
N GLY A 371 -19.99 -36.23 -7.29
CA GLY A 371 -21.38 -36.59 -7.47
C GLY A 371 -22.20 -35.32 -7.42
N SER A 372 -22.54 -34.82 -8.61
CA SER A 372 -23.66 -33.91 -8.83
C SER A 372 -24.94 -34.55 -8.31
N ASP A 373 -25.64 -33.91 -7.36
CA ASP A 373 -27.03 -34.20 -7.08
C ASP A 373 -27.86 -32.91 -7.06
N ALA A 374 -28.58 -32.73 -8.15
CA ALA A 374 -29.73 -31.87 -8.25
C ALA A 374 -30.96 -32.57 -7.68
N GLY A 375 -31.80 -31.80 -6.96
CA GLY A 375 -33.26 -31.98 -6.96
C GLY A 375 -33.84 -33.07 -6.07
N GLY A 376 -34.57 -32.65 -5.03
CA GLY A 376 -35.44 -33.57 -4.29
C GLY A 376 -36.21 -32.92 -3.14
N SER A 377 -37.20 -32.09 -3.45
CA SER A 377 -38.23 -31.69 -2.48
C SER A 377 -39.05 -32.91 -2.04
N SER A 378 -39.21 -33.13 -0.73
CA SER A 378 -40.51 -33.55 -0.18
C SER A 378 -40.58 -33.30 1.33
N ALA A 379 -41.75 -32.82 1.73
CA ALA A 379 -42.12 -32.41 3.06
C ALA A 379 -42.46 -33.60 3.99
N GLY A 380 -42.39 -33.34 5.29
CA GLY A 380 -43.35 -33.89 6.25
C GLY A 380 -42.75 -34.49 7.52
N GLY A 381 -43.27 -34.05 8.67
CA GLY A 381 -43.40 -34.92 9.84
C GLY A 381 -42.80 -34.38 11.13
N ALA A 382 -43.64 -33.74 11.93
CA ALA A 382 -43.38 -33.34 13.29
C ALA A 382 -43.22 -34.52 14.28
N GLY A 383 -42.55 -34.25 15.41
CA GLY A 383 -42.99 -34.76 16.71
C GLY A 383 -41.96 -35.55 17.51
N GLY A 384 -41.90 -35.27 18.82
CA GLY A 384 -41.69 -36.31 19.81
C GLY A 384 -40.46 -36.17 20.71
N SER A 385 -40.64 -35.42 21.79
CA SER A 385 -39.87 -35.48 23.03
C SER A 385 -39.77 -36.89 23.65
N GLY A 386 -38.63 -37.18 24.28
CA GLY A 386 -38.62 -37.65 25.67
C GLY A 386 -38.19 -39.10 25.96
N ALA A 387 -37.20 -39.18 26.86
CA ALA A 387 -36.88 -40.25 27.83
C ALA A 387 -36.26 -41.56 27.31
N GLY A 388 -35.21 -42.13 27.93
CA GLY A 388 -34.41 -41.71 29.08
C GLY A 388 -33.69 -42.90 29.74
N TRP A 389 -32.98 -42.59 30.84
CA TRP A 389 -32.53 -43.46 31.96
C TRP A 389 -31.50 -44.57 31.61
N GLY A 390 -30.40 -44.79 32.33
CA GLY A 390 -29.87 -44.20 33.57
C GLY A 390 -28.70 -45.04 34.12
N ALA A 391 -27.95 -44.40 35.02
CA ALA A 391 -27.23 -44.94 36.19
C ALA A 391 -25.98 -45.85 36.06
N ALA A 392 -24.84 -45.24 36.42
CA ALA A 392 -23.97 -45.56 37.58
C ALA A 392 -23.27 -46.94 37.72
N GLY A 393 -21.95 -46.86 37.87
CA GLY A 393 -21.10 -47.90 38.46
C GLY A 393 -19.78 -47.28 38.98
N THR A 394 -19.55 -47.42 40.27
CA THR A 394 -18.52 -46.78 41.13
C THR A 394 -17.17 -47.50 41.17
N GLY A 395 -16.12 -46.78 41.61
CA GLY A 395 -14.89 -47.31 42.22
C GLY A 395 -13.64 -46.79 41.49
N GLY A 396 -12.74 -45.99 42.04
CA GLY A 396 -12.29 -45.88 43.43
C GLY A 396 -10.87 -46.46 43.53
N ASN A 397 -9.85 -45.60 43.47
CA ASN A 397 -8.60 -45.65 44.27
C ASN A 397 -7.53 -44.69 43.71
N GLU A 398 -7.26 -43.62 44.46
CA GLU A 398 -5.89 -43.16 44.72
C GLU A 398 -5.37 -43.86 46.00
N PRO A 399 -4.06 -44.05 46.21
CA PRO A 399 -3.15 -43.03 46.77
C PRO A 399 -1.77 -43.02 46.07
N GLY A 400 -0.86 -42.06 46.19
CA GLY A 400 -0.72 -40.87 47.03
C GLY A 400 0.79 -40.57 47.21
N ALA A 401 1.12 -39.28 47.38
CA ALA A 401 2.38 -38.70 47.90
C ALA A 401 3.68 -38.95 47.10
N GLY A 402 4.63 -38.02 46.95
CA GLY A 402 4.87 -36.70 47.54
C GLY A 402 6.36 -36.38 47.33
N GLY A 403 6.73 -35.11 47.17
CA GLY A 403 8.14 -34.74 47.01
C GLY A 403 8.35 -33.26 46.69
N SER A 404 8.51 -32.46 47.75
CA SER A 404 8.92 -31.05 47.74
C SER A 404 10.46 -30.92 47.73
N LEU A 405 10.94 -29.66 47.66
CA LEU A 405 12.32 -29.11 47.78
C LEU A 405 13.04 -28.94 46.41
N THR A 406 13.68 -27.83 46.04
CA THR A 406 14.09 -26.56 46.70
C THR A 406 14.60 -25.59 45.62
N ALA A 407 14.57 -24.28 45.92
CA ALA A 407 15.17 -23.22 45.13
C ALA A 407 16.72 -23.23 45.16
N GLY A 408 17.35 -22.76 44.07
CA GLY A 408 18.79 -22.50 44.00
C GLY A 408 19.14 -21.60 42.81
N THR A 409 19.64 -20.41 43.10
CA THR A 409 20.11 -19.36 42.20
C THR A 409 21.48 -19.65 41.58
N GLY A 410 21.72 -19.20 40.34
CA GLY A 410 23.06 -18.78 39.88
C GLY A 410 23.49 -19.17 38.45
N GLY A 411 23.66 -18.16 37.59
CA GLY A 411 24.92 -17.92 36.86
C GLY A 411 25.20 -18.63 35.53
N ALA A 412 25.12 -17.81 34.46
CA ALA A 412 26.13 -17.63 33.40
C ALA A 412 26.31 -18.67 32.26
N SER A 413 26.16 -18.14 31.04
CA SER A 413 27.12 -18.19 29.92
C SER A 413 27.46 -19.56 29.29
N SER A 414 26.96 -19.78 28.08
CA SER A 414 27.80 -20.23 26.97
C SER A 414 27.20 -19.89 25.60
N ASN A 415 27.93 -19.01 24.90
CA ASN A 415 27.90 -18.76 23.46
C ASN A 415 28.05 -20.06 22.64
N PRO A 416 27.54 -20.12 21.41
CA PRO A 416 28.46 -20.38 20.32
C PRO A 416 28.31 -19.43 19.13
N GLN A 417 29.48 -19.06 18.61
CA GLN A 417 29.70 -18.19 17.46
C GLN A 417 29.36 -18.83 16.11
N GLY A 418 29.12 -17.97 15.12
CA GLY A 418 29.22 -18.22 13.69
C GLY A 418 27.85 -18.07 13.03
N ILE A 419 27.54 -17.00 12.30
CA ILE A 419 28.09 -16.69 10.97
C ILE A 419 28.09 -15.17 10.77
N LYS A 420 29.26 -14.61 10.46
CA LYS A 420 29.39 -13.26 9.89
C LYS A 420 29.08 -13.33 8.40
N ARG A 421 28.10 -12.56 7.91
CA ARG A 421 28.03 -12.18 6.49
C ARG A 421 28.27 -10.69 6.38
N ASN A 422 29.42 -10.35 5.81
CA ASN A 422 29.78 -9.02 5.32
C ASN A 422 28.80 -8.60 4.23
N ILE A 423 28.13 -7.46 4.39
CA ILE A 423 27.65 -6.64 3.28
C ILE A 423 27.99 -5.19 3.64
N ASP A 424 29.21 -4.79 3.28
CA ASP A 424 29.59 -3.41 3.03
C ASP A 424 30.01 -3.34 1.57
N SER A 425 29.25 -2.61 0.74
CA SER A 425 29.79 -1.70 -0.27
C SER A 425 28.65 -1.08 -1.08
N ASP A 426 28.48 0.23 -0.90
CA ASP A 426 27.85 1.15 -1.84
C ASP A 426 28.45 1.02 -3.25
N SER A 427 27.60 1.17 -4.28
CA SER A 427 28.00 1.64 -5.62
C SER A 427 26.77 2.16 -6.34
N GLY A 428 26.63 3.49 -6.37
CA GLY A 428 25.57 4.17 -7.10
C GLY A 428 25.62 3.92 -8.61
N CYS A 429 24.43 3.91 -9.22
CA CYS A 429 24.25 3.90 -10.66
C CYS A 429 24.88 5.14 -11.29
N GLN A 430 25.98 4.95 -12.02
CA GLN A 430 26.46 5.89 -13.03
C GLN A 430 25.95 5.43 -14.40
N VAL A 431 25.11 6.25 -15.01
CA VAL A 431 24.61 6.05 -16.38
C VAL A 431 25.73 6.41 -17.35
N SER A 432 26.25 5.42 -18.10
CA SER A 432 27.18 5.67 -19.21
C SER A 432 26.64 4.97 -20.45
N ALA A 433 26.27 5.77 -21.45
CA ALA A 433 25.91 5.29 -22.78
C ALA A 433 27.15 4.67 -23.46
N GLY A 434 27.05 3.39 -23.86
CA GLY A 434 28.08 2.67 -24.60
C GLY A 434 27.46 1.87 -25.74
N ARG A 435 27.51 2.42 -26.95
CA ARG A 435 27.14 1.76 -28.20
C ARG A 435 28.04 0.56 -28.46
N GLY A 436 27.45 -0.48 -29.06
CA GLY A 436 28.09 -1.73 -29.42
C GLY A 436 29.33 -1.58 -30.31
N MET A 437 30.31 -2.45 -30.07
CA MET A 437 31.44 -2.70 -30.94
C MET A 437 31.14 -3.95 -31.76
N SER A 438 31.00 -3.79 -33.08
CA SER A 438 31.24 -4.86 -34.04
C SER A 438 32.43 -4.48 -34.91
N SER A 439 33.40 -5.38 -34.95
CA SER A 439 34.63 -5.37 -35.74
C SER A 439 34.39 -5.18 -37.25
N GLY A 440 35.22 -4.37 -37.89
CA GLY A 440 35.29 -4.26 -39.35
C GLY A 440 36.50 -3.43 -39.79
N SER A 441 37.38 -4.08 -40.53
CA SER A 441 38.72 -3.69 -40.97
C SER A 441 38.80 -2.56 -42.01
N ALA A 442 40.02 -1.98 -42.07
CA ALA A 442 40.76 -1.53 -43.25
C ALA A 442 40.74 -0.04 -43.69
N THR A 443 41.97 0.51 -43.70
CA THR A 443 42.59 1.42 -44.69
C THR A 443 42.05 2.84 -44.92
N GLY A 444 42.97 3.81 -44.96
CA GLY A 444 42.77 5.02 -45.78
C GLY A 444 43.47 6.27 -45.26
N ALA A 445 44.34 6.84 -46.08
CA ALA A 445 45.26 7.91 -45.77
C ALA A 445 44.64 9.33 -45.74
N SER A 446 45.35 10.20 -45.00
CA SER A 446 45.68 11.61 -45.25
C SER A 446 44.83 12.44 -46.23
N TRP A 447 44.35 13.60 -45.77
CA TRP A 447 44.44 14.84 -46.54
C TRP A 447 44.73 16.04 -45.63
N VAL A 448 45.37 17.02 -46.26
CA VAL A 448 46.16 18.12 -45.74
C VAL A 448 45.58 19.42 -46.34
N LEU A 449 45.64 20.49 -45.53
CA LEU A 449 45.66 21.94 -45.87
C LEU A 449 44.41 22.71 -46.32
N LEU A 450 44.34 23.91 -45.72
CA LEU A 450 44.00 25.27 -46.22
C LEU A 450 42.98 25.91 -45.25
N GLY A 451 43.10 27.15 -44.78
CA GLY A 451 43.87 28.32 -45.18
C GLY A 451 43.06 29.55 -44.72
N ALA A 452 43.75 30.56 -44.20
CA ALA A 452 43.22 31.73 -43.49
C ALA A 452 42.28 32.66 -44.29
N ALA A 453 41.46 33.47 -43.58
CA ALA A 453 41.36 34.92 -43.80
C ALA A 453 40.51 35.63 -42.73
N TRP A 454 40.83 36.91 -42.56
CA TRP A 454 40.52 37.84 -41.47
C TRP A 454 39.47 38.89 -41.91
N LEU A 455 38.91 39.62 -40.94
CA LEU A 455 38.21 40.93 -40.99
C LEU A 455 36.72 40.97 -41.36
N PHE A 456 35.88 41.43 -40.43
CA PHE A 456 35.46 42.85 -40.34
C PHE A 456 34.75 43.11 -39.00
N GLY A 457 35.10 44.20 -38.32
CA GLY A 457 34.50 44.61 -37.06
C GLY A 457 33.31 45.56 -37.21
N TRP A 458 32.56 45.77 -36.12
CA TRP A 458 31.86 47.04 -35.88
C TRP A 458 31.65 47.35 -34.38
N ARG A 459 32.37 48.40 -33.96
CA ARG A 459 32.06 49.48 -33.01
C ARG A 459 31.12 49.25 -31.79
N ARG A 460 31.75 49.39 -30.62
CA ARG A 460 31.18 49.92 -29.36
C ARG A 460 30.69 51.36 -29.51
N LYS A 461 29.54 51.68 -28.89
CA LYS A 461 29.17 53.04 -28.48
C LYS A 461 29.23 53.14 -26.95
N ARG A 462 29.78 54.26 -26.47
CA ARG A 462 30.16 54.56 -25.09
C ARG A 462 28.98 55.11 -24.25
N ARG A 463 29.02 54.74 -22.96
CA ARG A 463 28.96 55.54 -21.71
C ARG A 463 27.87 56.61 -21.53
N GLY A 464 27.20 56.52 -20.38
CA GLY A 464 26.76 57.64 -19.56
C GLY A 464 27.21 57.43 -18.11
N ALA A 465 27.86 58.47 -17.56
CA ALA A 465 28.29 58.77 -16.18
C ALA A 465 29.00 57.68 -15.36
#